data_AF-A0A8X6PEN1-F1
#
_entry.id   AF-A0A8X6PEN1-F1
#
_cell.length_a   1.000
_cell.length_b   1.000
_cell.length_c   1.000
_cell.angle_alpha   90.00
_cell.angle_beta   90.00
_cell.angle_gamma   90.00
#
_symmetry.space_group_name_H-M   'P 1'
#
loop_
_entity.id
_entity.type
_entity.pdbx_description
1 polymer ?
#
loop_
_entity_poly.entity_id
_entity_poly.type
_entity_poly.pdbx_seq_one_letter_code
_entity_poly.pdbx_strand_id
1 'polypeptide(L)'
;MDMVRFVFPCYYVFLLEKRKRVASGILVGVKNTITSSFKIIKHLDESIDKIEIALLNYWMNNHYFKIFSTYNPPNNNPSLDLISVNGWTIVIIVISDFNAYSQNWGYRDGNLAGDAVAEFLCSKIIWSLF
;
A
#
# COMPACT_ATOMS: atom_id res chain seq x y z
N MET A 1 0.23 -7.56 19.76
CA MET A 1 -1.19 -7.65 20.16
C MET A 1 -1.65 -6.26 20.65
N ASP A 2 -1.59 -5.29 19.73
CA ASP A 2 -1.90 -3.87 19.98
C ASP A 2 -3.29 -3.45 19.48
N MET A 3 -4.08 -4.37 18.91
CA MET A 3 -5.43 -4.05 18.39
C MET A 3 -6.40 -3.50 19.45
N VAL A 4 -6.12 -3.70 20.74
CA VAL A 4 -6.91 -3.14 21.85
C VAL A 4 -6.85 -1.59 21.87
N ARG A 5 -5.88 -0.96 21.19
CA ARG A 5 -5.68 0.50 21.22
C ARG A 5 -6.38 1.29 20.12
N PHE A 6 -6.87 0.63 19.06
CA PHE A 6 -7.45 1.31 17.90
C PHE A 6 -8.91 0.92 17.71
N VAL A 7 -9.80 1.57 18.45
CA VAL A 7 -11.25 1.40 18.31
C VAL A 7 -11.84 2.64 17.67
N PHE A 8 -12.33 2.48 16.44
CA PHE A 8 -13.06 3.51 15.71
C PHE A 8 -14.51 3.05 15.53
N PRO A 9 -15.49 3.72 16.16
CA PRO A 9 -16.90 3.35 16.01
C PRO A 9 -17.31 3.30 14.53
N CYS A 10 -18.06 2.26 14.15
CA CYS A 10 -18.50 1.99 12.78
C CYS A 10 -17.41 1.56 11.79
N TYR A 11 -16.19 1.23 12.25
CA TYR A 11 -15.11 0.72 11.40
C TYR A 11 -14.59 -0.63 11.87
N TYR A 12 -14.30 -1.52 10.93
CA TYR A 12 -13.32 -2.59 11.09
C TYR A 12 -11.93 -2.01 10.90
N VAL A 13 -11.02 -2.36 11.80
CA VAL A 13 -9.65 -1.86 11.81
C VAL A 13 -8.72 -3.04 11.59
N PHE A 14 -7.90 -2.95 10.56
CA PHE A 14 -6.87 -3.93 10.26
C PHE A 14 -5.49 -3.29 10.48
N LEU A 15 -4.57 -4.08 11.02
CA LEU A 15 -3.24 -3.61 11.38
C LEU A 15 -2.17 -4.55 10.82
N LEU A 16 -1.26 -4.00 10.03
CA LEU A 16 0.06 -4.57 9.80
C LEU A 16 0.98 -4.03 10.90
N GLU A 17 1.20 -4.84 11.94
CA GLU A 17 1.99 -4.43 13.12
C GLU A 17 3.46 -4.19 12.74
N LYS A 18 4.03 -3.12 13.29
CA LYS A 18 5.46 -2.81 13.27
C LYS A 18 6.24 -3.95 13.94
N ARG A 19 7.21 -4.57 13.24
CA ARG A 19 8.04 -5.64 13.83
C ARG A 19 9.41 -5.18 14.36
N LYS A 20 9.87 -3.96 14.02
CA LYS A 20 11.24 -3.48 14.31
C LYS A 20 11.27 -2.08 14.94
N ARG A 21 12.47 -1.55 15.23
CA ARG A 21 12.65 -0.19 15.78
C ARG A 21 12.35 0.94 14.78
N VAL A 22 12.47 0.70 13.47
CA VAL A 22 12.16 1.68 12.41
C VAL A 22 10.66 1.96 12.39
N ALA A 23 10.23 3.23 12.42
CA ALA A 23 8.83 3.63 12.27
C ALA A 23 8.21 2.94 11.03
N SER A 24 7.24 2.05 11.25
CA SER A 24 6.61 1.22 10.22
C SER A 24 5.24 0.78 10.72
N GLY A 25 4.47 0.12 9.86
CA GLY A 25 3.14 -0.38 10.15
C GLY A 25 2.05 0.37 9.41
N ILE A 26 1.02 -0.36 9.04
CA ILE A 26 -0.09 0.13 8.23
C ILE A 26 -1.39 -0.13 8.97
N LEU A 27 -2.17 0.93 9.21
CA LEU A 27 -3.50 0.86 9.79
C LEU A 27 -4.55 1.13 8.71
N VAL A 28 -5.45 0.19 8.49
CA VAL A 28 -6.55 0.33 7.50
C VAL A 28 -7.88 0.29 8.23
N GLY A 29 -8.62 1.38 8.16
CA GLY A 29 -10.00 1.46 8.65
C GLY A 29 -11.00 1.28 7.50
N VAL A 30 -11.94 0.36 7.65
CA VAL A 30 -13.02 0.11 6.68
C VAL A 30 -14.36 0.23 7.38
N LYS A 31 -15.32 0.98 6.81
CA LYS A 31 -16.67 1.06 7.39
C LYS A 31 -17.27 -0.33 7.54
N ASN A 32 -17.86 -0.63 8.69
CA ASN A 32 -18.38 -1.96 9.01
C ASN A 32 -19.57 -2.41 8.13
N THR A 33 -20.18 -1.47 7.40
CA THR A 33 -21.22 -1.73 6.40
C THR A 33 -20.66 -2.22 5.06
N ILE A 34 -19.33 -2.21 4.87
CA ILE A 34 -18.66 -2.60 3.62
C ILE A 34 -18.11 -4.02 3.76
N THR A 35 -18.50 -4.89 2.83
CA THR A 35 -17.91 -6.23 2.70
C THR A 35 -16.47 -6.12 2.23
N SER A 36 -15.54 -6.61 3.06
CA SER A 36 -14.10 -6.51 2.78
C SER A 36 -13.31 -7.68 3.36
N SER A 37 -12.10 -7.89 2.84
CA SER A 37 -11.11 -8.79 3.41
C SER A 37 -9.72 -8.15 3.39
N PHE A 38 -8.96 -8.38 4.45
CA PHE A 38 -7.62 -7.85 4.60
C PHE A 38 -6.59 -8.98 4.57
N LYS A 39 -5.51 -8.78 3.83
CA LYS A 39 -4.39 -9.72 3.75
C LYS A 39 -3.07 -8.96 3.82
N ILE A 40 -2.19 -9.41 4.69
CA ILE A 40 -0.80 -8.98 4.68
C ILE A 40 -0.09 -9.69 3.54
N ILE A 41 0.50 -8.94 2.61
CA ILE A 41 1.24 -9.47 1.47
C ILE A 41 2.73 -9.56 1.80
N LYS A 42 3.28 -8.50 2.42
CA LYS A 42 4.68 -8.44 2.81
C LYS A 42 4.87 -7.63 4.09
N HIS A 43 5.66 -8.17 5.02
CA HIS A 43 6.13 -7.48 6.21
C HIS A 43 7.49 -6.82 5.96
N LEU A 44 7.82 -5.79 6.73
CA LEU A 44 9.17 -5.26 6.80
C LEU A 44 10.13 -6.30 7.40
N ASP A 45 11.17 -6.65 6.66
CA ASP A 45 12.20 -7.61 7.08
C ASP A 45 13.64 -7.05 6.88
N GLU A 46 14.66 -7.91 6.89
CA GLU A 46 16.07 -7.52 6.63
C GLU A 46 16.48 -7.75 5.17
N SER A 47 15.52 -8.06 4.30
CA SER A 47 15.84 -8.23 2.89
C SER A 47 16.25 -6.90 2.25
N ILE A 48 16.82 -7.01 1.05
CA ILE A 48 17.25 -5.87 0.25
C ILE A 48 16.07 -4.93 -0.03
N ASP A 49 14.87 -5.49 -0.25
CA ASP A 49 13.65 -4.72 -0.47
C ASP A 49 12.79 -4.69 0.80
N LYS A 50 12.69 -3.51 1.39
CA LYS A 50 12.07 -3.28 2.69
C LYS A 50 10.63 -2.77 2.61
N ILE A 51 9.96 -2.85 1.46
CA ILE A 51 8.57 -2.40 1.35
C ILE A 51 7.61 -3.27 2.21
N GLU A 52 6.68 -2.61 2.90
CA GLU A 52 5.51 -3.23 3.53
C GLU A 52 4.31 -3.16 2.59
N ILE A 53 3.56 -4.25 2.47
CA ILE A 53 2.42 -4.34 1.58
C ILE A 53 1.26 -5.03 2.29
N ALA A 54 0.13 -4.34 2.36
CA ALA A 54 -1.16 -4.88 2.76
C ALA A 54 -2.16 -4.75 1.61
N LEU A 55 -3.00 -5.77 1.44
CA LEU A 55 -4.07 -5.80 0.46
C LEU A 55 -5.41 -5.78 1.18
N LEU A 56 -6.20 -4.76 0.88
CA LEU A 56 -7.62 -4.72 1.17
C LEU A 56 -8.40 -5.06 -0.10
N ASN A 57 -9.15 -6.14 -0.06
CA ASN A 57 -10.18 -6.40 -1.05
C ASN A 57 -11.50 -5.83 -0.52
N TYR A 58 -12.23 -5.07 -1.32
CA TYR A 58 -13.57 -4.65 -0.94
C TYR A 58 -14.54 -4.76 -2.11
N TRP A 59 -15.80 -5.04 -1.78
CA TRP A 59 -16.88 -5.16 -2.75
C TRP A 59 -17.91 -4.06 -2.50
N MET A 60 -18.20 -3.26 -3.52
CA MET A 60 -19.18 -2.18 -3.43
C MET A 60 -19.88 -1.99 -4.77
N ASN A 61 -21.21 -1.84 -4.76
CA ASN A 61 -22.01 -1.57 -5.95
C ASN A 61 -21.73 -2.51 -7.14
N ASN A 62 -21.58 -3.81 -6.88
CA ASN A 62 -21.26 -4.84 -7.88
C ASN A 62 -19.87 -4.70 -8.54
N HIS A 63 -18.96 -3.94 -7.91
CA HIS A 63 -17.58 -3.80 -8.34
C HIS A 63 -16.64 -4.36 -7.28
N TYR A 64 -15.60 -5.06 -7.76
CA TYR A 64 -14.51 -5.56 -6.94
C TYR A 64 -13.30 -4.65 -7.05
N PHE A 65 -12.77 -4.28 -5.89
CA PHE A 65 -11.62 -3.41 -5.79
C PHE A 65 -10.51 -4.10 -5.01
N LYS A 66 -9.28 -3.86 -5.46
CA LYS A 66 -8.06 -4.19 -4.72
C LYS A 66 -7.37 -2.88 -4.35
N ILE A 67 -7.31 -2.59 -3.06
CA ILE A 67 -6.51 -1.48 -2.54
C ILE A 67 -5.23 -2.08 -1.95
N PHE A 68 -4.09 -1.73 -2.53
CA PHE A 68 -2.79 -1.98 -1.92
C PHE A 68 -2.44 -0.76 -1.07
N SER A 69 -2.25 -0.99 0.22
CA SER A 69 -1.63 -0.01 1.10
C SER A 69 -0.17 -0.39 1.29
N THR A 70 0.72 0.53 0.97
CA THR A 70 2.15 0.26 0.98
C THR A 70 2.95 1.32 1.73
N TYR A 71 4.04 0.89 2.34
CA TYR A 71 5.00 1.77 2.98
C TYR A 71 6.41 1.35 2.57
N ASN A 72 7.14 2.25 1.93
CA ASN A 72 8.55 2.06 1.60
C ASN A 72 9.39 2.94 2.52
N PRO A 73 10.28 2.39 3.35
CA PRO A 73 11.11 3.22 4.21
C PRO A 73 12.09 4.07 3.38
N PRO A 74 12.55 5.23 3.90
CA PRO A 74 13.56 6.04 3.24
C PRO A 74 14.81 5.24 2.87
N ASN A 75 15.45 5.60 1.75
CA ASN A 75 16.65 4.95 1.23
C ASN A 75 16.47 3.47 0.86
N ASN A 76 15.24 3.04 0.55
CA ASN A 76 14.94 1.74 -0.05
C ASN A 76 14.46 1.93 -1.49
N ASN A 77 14.93 1.08 -2.41
CA ASN A 77 14.36 0.97 -3.74
C ASN A 77 13.31 -0.15 -3.75
N PRO A 78 12.00 0.16 -3.81
CA PRO A 78 10.95 -0.82 -3.62
C PRO A 78 10.85 -1.78 -4.81
N SER A 79 10.69 -3.08 -4.56
CA SER A 79 10.20 -4.01 -5.59
C SER A 79 8.67 -4.00 -5.59
N LEU A 80 8.08 -3.68 -6.74
CA LEU A 80 6.63 -3.54 -6.91
C LEU A 80 6.00 -4.77 -7.58
N ASP A 81 6.78 -5.83 -7.81
CA ASP A 81 6.35 -7.06 -8.51
C ASP A 81 5.23 -7.81 -7.76
N LEU A 82 5.17 -7.64 -6.45
CA LEU A 82 4.11 -8.21 -5.60
C LEU A 82 2.75 -7.51 -5.78
N ILE A 83 2.72 -6.32 -6.38
CA ILE A 83 1.49 -5.61 -6.73
C ILE A 83 1.00 -6.11 -8.10
N SER A 84 0.35 -7.26 -8.08
CA SER A 84 -0.17 -7.88 -9.30
C SER A 84 -1.44 -7.18 -9.80
N VAL A 85 -1.37 -6.67 -11.04
CA VAL A 85 -2.50 -6.09 -11.78
C VAL A 85 -3.08 -7.05 -12.82
N ASN A 86 -3.46 -8.25 -12.38
CA ASN A 86 -4.06 -9.22 -13.29
C ASN A 86 -5.60 -9.17 -13.21
N GLY A 87 -6.25 -8.91 -14.36
CA GLY A 87 -7.69 -9.03 -14.54
C GLY A 87 -8.36 -7.77 -15.10
N TRP A 88 -9.21 -7.94 -16.10
CA TRP A 88 -9.89 -6.85 -16.83
C TRP A 88 -11.03 -6.18 -16.02
N THR A 89 -11.41 -6.73 -14.87
CA THR A 89 -12.63 -6.34 -14.12
C THR A 89 -12.34 -5.81 -12.72
N ILE A 90 -11.07 -5.55 -12.39
CA ILE A 90 -10.66 -5.16 -11.03
C ILE A 90 -10.09 -3.75 -11.09
N VAL A 91 -10.70 -2.83 -10.34
CA VAL A 91 -10.10 -1.51 -10.11
C VAL A 91 -9.01 -1.67 -9.05
N ILE A 92 -7.79 -1.24 -9.38
CA ILE A 92 -6.63 -1.34 -8.50
C ILE A 92 -6.21 0.05 -8.07
N ILE A 93 -6.16 0.25 -6.77
CA ILE A 93 -5.78 1.50 -6.12
C ILE A 93 -4.53 1.23 -5.29
N VAL A 94 -3.50 2.06 -5.45
CA VAL A 94 -2.31 2.01 -4.61
C VAL A 94 -2.28 3.27 -3.75
N ILE A 95 -2.38 3.09 -2.44
CA ILE A 95 -2.25 4.16 -1.44
C ILE A 95 -0.92 3.94 -0.74
N SER A 96 0.03 4.86 -0.92
CA SER A 96 1.40 4.59 -0.51
C SER A 96 2.15 5.81 -0.04
N ASP A 97 2.97 5.64 0.99
CA ASP A 97 4.16 6.47 1.18
C ASP A 97 5.37 5.68 0.66
N PHE A 98 5.79 6.02 -0.56
CA PHE A 98 6.95 5.38 -1.18
C PHE A 98 8.29 6.02 -0.78
N ASN A 99 8.32 7.15 -0.05
CA ASN A 99 9.54 7.95 0.13
C ASN A 99 10.33 8.15 -1.18
N ALA A 100 9.59 8.36 -2.26
CA ALA A 100 10.08 8.39 -3.64
C ALA A 100 9.94 9.81 -4.20
N TYR A 101 11.04 10.42 -4.60
CA TYR A 101 11.04 11.78 -5.14
C TYR A 101 11.09 11.69 -6.66
N SER A 102 10.18 12.39 -7.33
CA SER A 102 10.17 12.50 -8.79
C SER A 102 9.57 13.83 -9.21
N GLN A 103 10.07 14.35 -10.33
CA GLN A 103 9.50 15.51 -11.00
C GLN A 103 8.05 15.26 -11.43
N ASN A 104 7.66 14.00 -11.67
CA ASN A 104 6.31 13.61 -12.07
C ASN A 104 5.23 13.94 -11.04
N TRP A 105 5.61 14.11 -9.77
CA TRP A 105 4.70 14.52 -8.70
C TRP A 105 5.23 15.73 -7.92
N GLY A 106 5.97 16.61 -8.61
CA GLY A 106 6.23 17.98 -8.14
C GLY A 106 7.53 18.20 -7.36
N TYR A 107 8.41 17.21 -7.25
CA TYR A 107 9.75 17.43 -6.71
C TYR A 107 10.64 18.14 -7.73
N ARG A 108 11.67 18.83 -7.25
CA ARG A 108 12.68 19.46 -8.13
C ARG A 108 13.57 18.41 -8.80
N ASP A 109 13.86 17.33 -8.08
CA ASP A 109 14.80 16.29 -8.46
C ASP A 109 14.16 14.90 -8.31
N GLY A 110 14.84 13.86 -8.79
CA GLY A 110 14.40 12.46 -8.68
C GLY A 110 15.34 11.60 -7.83
N ASN A 111 14.83 10.50 -7.28
CA ASN A 111 15.63 9.41 -6.73
C ASN A 111 15.27 8.07 -7.40
N LEU A 112 16.10 7.04 -7.19
CA LEU A 112 15.90 5.72 -7.78
C LEU A 112 14.52 5.11 -7.46
N ALA A 113 14.02 5.34 -6.24
CA ALA A 113 12.67 4.90 -5.86
C ALA A 113 11.59 5.64 -6.67
N GLY A 114 11.79 6.93 -6.95
CA GLY A 114 10.92 7.73 -7.81
C GLY A 114 10.88 7.22 -9.23
N ASP A 115 12.04 6.87 -9.79
CA ASP A 115 12.11 6.28 -11.14
C ASP A 115 11.39 4.93 -11.19
N ALA A 116 11.62 4.05 -10.21
CA ALA A 116 10.98 2.74 -10.13
C ALA A 116 9.46 2.84 -9.99
N VAL A 117 8.98 3.77 -9.15
CA VAL A 117 7.53 4.03 -8.96
C VAL A 117 6.92 4.62 -10.23
N ALA A 118 7.60 5.57 -10.88
CA ALA A 118 7.12 6.17 -12.12
C ALA A 118 7.02 5.14 -13.24
N GLU A 119 8.03 4.27 -13.40
CA GLU A 119 8.00 3.17 -14.37
C GLU A 119 6.85 2.20 -14.08
N PHE A 120 6.66 1.82 -12.81
CA PHE A 120 5.56 0.97 -12.40
C PHE A 120 4.19 1.56 -12.75
N LEU A 121 3.96 2.84 -12.46
CA LEU A 121 2.71 3.52 -12.80
C LEU A 121 2.49 3.63 -14.31
N CYS A 122 3.53 3.94 -15.08
CA CYS A 122 3.44 4.00 -16.54
C CYS A 122 3.13 2.63 -17.16
N SER A 123 3.60 1.55 -16.53
CA SER A 123 3.44 0.20 -17.07
C SER A 123 2.04 -0.39 -16.83
N LYS A 124 1.24 0.16 -15.90
CA LYS A 124 -0.04 -0.43 -15.45
C LYS A 124 -1.18 0.59 -15.46
N ILE A 125 -2.42 0.14 -15.65
CA ILE A 125 -3.62 1.00 -15.43
C ILE A 125 -3.88 1.05 -13.91
N ILE A 126 -3.16 1.91 -13.20
CA ILE A 126 -3.24 2.08 -11.74
C ILE A 126 -3.55 3.54 -11.41
N TRP A 127 -4.48 3.75 -10.48
CA TRP A 127 -4.65 5.04 -9.82
C TRP A 127 -3.85 5.02 -8.51
N SER A 128 -2.99 6.03 -8.32
CA SER A 128 -2.18 6.19 -7.11
C SER A 128 -2.46 7.52 -6.44
N LEU A 129 -2.36 7.52 -5.10
CA LEU A 129 -2.34 8.72 -4.28
C LEU A 129 -1.02 8.71 -3.50
N PHE A 130 -0.21 9.74 -3.74
CA PHE A 130 1.08 10.00 -3.08
C PHE A 130 0.92 11.08 -2.00
#